data_AF-A0A3C1L3T9-F1
#
_entry.id   AF-A0A3C1L3T9-F1
#
_cell.length_a   1.000
_cell.length_b   1.000
_cell.length_c   1.000
_cell.angle_alpha   90.00
_cell.angle_beta   90.00
_cell.angle_gamma   90.00
#
_symmetry.space_group_name_H-M   'P 1'
#
loop_
_entity.id
_entity.type
_entity.pdbx_description
1 polymer ?
#
loop_
_entity_poly.entity_id
_entity_poly.type
_entity_poly.pdbx_seq_one_letter_code
_entity_poly.pdbx_strand_id
1 'polypeptide(L)'
;AFPLAQDGEPTLTLTGQLGDVMKESAHIALSYVRSHAAELGVDPAAMAKRVHVHVPAGAVPKDGPSAGVTMTTALVSLLTGRLVKPNLGMTGEITLQGKVLPIGGVKQKVLAAHRAGLTEVVLPKRNGPDLDDVPERVRDQMTFHLADTYADVLAAAFS
;
A
#
# COMPACT_ATOMS: atom_id res chain seq x y z
N ALA A 1 12.57 -18.45 -17.33
CA ALA A 1 13.14 -18.51 -15.97
C ALA A 1 13.62 -17.11 -15.61
N PHE A 2 13.24 -16.59 -14.44
CA PHE A 2 13.77 -15.31 -13.96
C PHE A 2 15.26 -15.47 -13.62
N PRO A 3 16.15 -14.57 -14.07
CA PRO A 3 17.57 -14.69 -13.80
C PRO A 3 17.85 -14.62 -12.30
N LEU A 4 18.74 -15.50 -11.84
CA LEU A 4 19.23 -15.50 -10.46
C LEU A 4 20.19 -14.33 -10.32
N ALA A 5 19.86 -13.33 -9.49
CA ALA A 5 20.84 -12.34 -9.08
C ALA A 5 21.95 -13.04 -8.29
N GLN A 6 23.19 -12.79 -8.69
CA GLN A 6 24.37 -13.16 -7.94
C GLN A 6 24.47 -12.24 -6.72
N ASP A 7 24.71 -12.86 -5.56
CA ASP A 7 25.12 -12.26 -4.30
C ASP A 7 24.11 -11.39 -3.53
N GLY A 8 23.52 -12.00 -2.49
CA GLY A 8 23.45 -11.40 -1.16
C GLY A 8 22.23 -10.54 -0.79
N GLU A 9 21.59 -9.81 -1.72
CA GLU A 9 20.39 -9.02 -1.36
C GLU A 9 19.09 -9.71 -1.80
N PRO A 10 18.04 -9.77 -0.94
CA PRO A 10 16.77 -10.33 -1.35
C PRO A 10 16.17 -9.41 -2.42
N THR A 11 16.17 -9.90 -3.65
CA THR A 11 15.82 -9.15 -4.86
C THR A 11 14.33 -8.87 -4.90
N LEU A 12 13.96 -7.59 -4.98
CA LEU A 12 12.61 -7.14 -5.30
C LEU A 12 12.42 -7.15 -6.82
N THR A 13 11.53 -7.99 -7.32
CA THR A 13 11.12 -7.98 -8.72
C THR A 13 9.83 -7.19 -8.86
N LEU A 14 9.78 -6.26 -9.82
CA LEU A 14 8.62 -5.40 -10.07
C LEU A 14 8.10 -5.62 -11.49
N THR A 15 6.79 -5.79 -11.65
CA THR A 15 6.13 -5.92 -12.95
C THR A 15 4.83 -5.14 -12.98
N GLY A 16 4.34 -4.78 -14.17
CA GLY A 16 3.10 -4.02 -14.31
C GLY A 16 3.22 -2.63 -14.94
N GLN A 17 4.30 -2.37 -15.68
CA GLN A 17 4.60 -1.08 -16.32
C GLN A 17 4.64 0.08 -15.31
N LEU A 18 5.52 -0.09 -14.32
CA LEU A 18 5.76 0.92 -13.29
C LEU A 18 6.74 1.97 -13.78
N GLY A 19 6.40 3.24 -13.58
CA GLY A 19 7.35 4.35 -13.69
C GLY A 19 8.30 4.39 -12.50
N ASP A 20 9.28 5.29 -12.54
CA ASP A 20 10.37 5.30 -11.58
C ASP A 20 9.91 5.69 -10.17
N VAL A 21 8.91 6.57 -10.05
CA VAL A 21 8.33 6.96 -8.75
C VAL A 21 7.65 5.77 -8.07
N MET A 22 6.94 4.95 -8.85
CA MET A 22 6.28 3.76 -8.30
C MET A 22 7.29 2.66 -7.94
N LYS A 23 8.37 2.51 -8.71
CA LYS A 23 9.46 1.59 -8.35
C LYS A 23 10.12 2.01 -7.04
N GLU A 24 10.45 3.29 -6.90
CA GLU A 24 10.99 3.85 -5.66
C GLU A 24 10.05 3.60 -4.48
N SER A 25 8.74 3.83 -4.66
CA SER A 25 7.74 3.56 -3.64
C SER A 25 7.71 2.09 -3.19
N ALA A 26 7.93 1.15 -4.11
CA ALA A 26 8.00 -0.28 -3.79
C ALA A 26 9.28 -0.62 -3.01
N HIS A 27 10.41 0.01 -3.32
CA HIS A 27 11.65 -0.12 -2.57
C HIS A 27 11.52 0.48 -1.16
N ILE A 28 10.89 1.64 -1.00
CA ILE A 28 10.63 2.25 0.31
C ILE A 28 9.73 1.34 1.15
N ALA A 29 8.67 0.78 0.56
CA ALA A 29 7.78 -0.16 1.24
C ALA A 29 8.56 -1.39 1.78
N LEU A 30 9.40 -2.01 0.95
CA LEU A 30 10.22 -3.14 1.38
C LEU A 30 11.23 -2.75 2.46
N SER A 31 11.91 -1.62 2.30
CA SER A 31 12.86 -1.10 3.29
C SER A 31 12.20 -0.84 4.63
N TYR A 32 10.99 -0.24 4.64
CA TYR A 32 10.21 -0.01 5.86
C TYR A 32 9.87 -1.34 6.56
N VAL A 33 9.34 -2.33 5.81
CA VAL A 33 8.99 -3.63 6.40
C VAL A 33 10.21 -4.33 6.98
N ARG A 34 11.38 -4.23 6.32
CA ARG A 34 12.62 -4.83 6.82
C ARG A 34 13.13 -4.12 8.09
N SER A 35 13.08 -2.79 8.14
CA SER A 35 13.55 -2.04 9.31
C SER A 35 12.64 -2.16 10.53
N HIS A 36 11.36 -2.48 10.33
CA HIS A 36 10.37 -2.66 11.40
C HIS A 36 9.91 -4.12 11.56
N ALA A 37 10.69 -5.09 11.07
CA ALA A 37 10.28 -6.50 11.01
C ALA A 37 9.85 -7.07 12.37
N ALA A 38 10.58 -6.75 13.44
CA ALA A 38 10.26 -7.20 14.79
C ALA A 38 8.90 -6.66 15.27
N GLU A 39 8.63 -5.37 15.05
CA GLU A 39 7.37 -4.71 15.43
C GLU A 39 6.19 -5.25 14.60
N LEU A 40 6.44 -5.61 13.34
CA LEU A 40 5.45 -6.16 12.42
C LEU A 40 5.19 -7.66 12.60
N GLY A 41 5.98 -8.35 13.45
CA GLY A 41 5.89 -9.80 13.67
C GLY A 41 6.40 -10.62 12.48
N VAL A 42 7.34 -10.08 11.70
CA VAL A 42 7.96 -10.76 10.56
C VAL A 42 9.12 -11.64 11.03
N ASP A 43 9.08 -12.93 10.67
CA ASP A 43 10.18 -13.86 10.90
C ASP A 43 11.42 -13.46 10.08
N PRO A 44 12.62 -13.34 10.70
CA PRO A 44 13.87 -13.11 9.99
C PRO A 44 14.10 -14.05 8.79
N ALA A 45 13.69 -15.31 8.88
CA ALA A 45 13.80 -16.27 7.77
C ALA A 45 12.89 -15.91 6.59
N ALA A 46 11.74 -15.27 6.82
CA ALA A 46 10.87 -14.79 5.76
C ALA A 46 11.50 -13.60 5.02
N MET A 47 12.30 -12.77 5.70
CA MET A 47 12.96 -11.60 5.10
C MET A 47 14.04 -11.95 4.07
N ALA A 48 14.64 -13.14 4.18
CA ALA A 48 15.65 -13.62 3.24
C ALA A 48 15.06 -14.07 1.88
N LYS A 49 13.72 -14.15 1.78
CA LYS A 49 13.05 -14.59 0.56
C LYS A 49 13.04 -13.47 -0.49
N ARG A 50 13.11 -13.89 -1.76
CA ARG A 50 12.88 -12.99 -2.89
C ARG A 50 11.40 -12.66 -3.01
N VAL A 51 11.09 -11.41 -3.35
CA VAL A 51 9.72 -10.93 -3.45
C VAL A 51 9.45 -10.41 -4.84
N HIS A 52 8.29 -10.74 -5.39
CA HIS A 52 7.82 -10.21 -6.67
C HIS A 52 6.51 -9.47 -6.44
N VAL A 53 6.53 -8.15 -6.68
CA VAL A 53 5.33 -7.31 -6.68
C VAL A 53 4.85 -7.12 -8.12
N HIS A 54 3.61 -7.51 -8.37
CA HIS A 54 2.92 -7.28 -9.62
C HIS A 54 1.81 -6.25 -9.43
N VAL A 55 1.83 -5.19 -10.24
CA VAL A 55 0.73 -4.22 -10.28
C VAL A 55 -0.03 -4.40 -11.61
N PRO A 56 -1.32 -4.78 -11.61
CA PRO A 56 -2.03 -5.21 -12.82
C PRO A 56 -2.26 -4.08 -13.84
N ALA A 57 -2.89 -4.38 -14.98
CA ALA A 57 -3.10 -3.42 -16.08
C ALA A 57 -1.79 -2.86 -16.67
N GLY A 58 -0.87 -3.75 -17.08
CA GLY A 58 0.47 -3.42 -17.57
C GLY A 58 0.55 -2.67 -18.92
N ALA A 59 -0.57 -2.22 -19.48
CA ALA A 59 -0.62 -1.33 -20.64
C ALA A 59 -0.83 0.14 -20.26
N VAL A 60 -1.21 0.42 -19.01
CA VAL A 60 -1.36 1.77 -18.47
C VAL A 60 -0.17 2.07 -17.54
N PRO A 61 0.67 3.06 -17.87
CA PRO A 61 1.77 3.49 -17.02
C PRO A 61 1.26 3.88 -15.63
N LYS A 62 1.97 3.44 -14.59
CA LYS A 62 1.68 3.77 -13.19
C LYS A 62 2.88 4.47 -12.59
N ASP A 63 2.78 5.78 -12.48
CA ASP A 63 3.89 6.61 -12.04
C ASP A 63 3.44 7.63 -11.00
N GLY A 64 3.30 7.17 -9.77
CA GLY A 64 2.95 8.02 -8.64
C GLY A 64 3.02 7.25 -7.32
N PRO A 65 3.31 7.92 -6.19
CA PRO A 65 3.68 7.23 -4.96
C PRO A 65 2.49 6.69 -4.16
N SER A 66 1.26 6.96 -4.62
CA SER A 66 0.03 6.77 -3.86
C SER A 66 -0.38 5.33 -3.54
N ALA A 67 0.42 4.34 -3.92
CA ALA A 67 0.26 2.93 -3.58
C ALA A 67 1.31 2.41 -2.58
N GLY A 68 2.14 3.30 -2.01
CA GLY A 68 3.19 2.92 -1.04
C GLY A 68 2.64 2.17 0.17
N VAL A 69 1.56 2.66 0.79
CA VAL A 69 0.90 1.96 1.91
C VAL A 69 0.32 0.61 1.47
N THR A 70 -0.24 0.53 0.27
CA THR A 70 -0.82 -0.69 -0.30
C THR A 70 0.25 -1.77 -0.48
N MET A 71 1.40 -1.41 -1.07
CA MET A 71 2.51 -2.32 -1.26
C MET A 71 3.09 -2.76 0.09
N THR A 72 3.22 -1.85 1.05
CA THR A 72 3.68 -2.17 2.41
C THR A 72 2.75 -3.20 3.06
N THR A 73 1.44 -3.01 3.00
CA THR A 73 0.43 -3.95 3.53
C THR A 73 0.45 -5.30 2.83
N ALA A 74 0.63 -5.32 1.51
CA ALA A 74 0.78 -6.57 0.77
C ALA A 74 2.04 -7.35 1.21
N LEU A 75 3.15 -6.65 1.44
CA LEU A 75 4.40 -7.26 1.93
C LEU A 75 4.24 -7.78 3.36
N VAL A 76 3.63 -7.02 4.26
CA VAL A 76 3.35 -7.46 5.63
C VAL A 76 2.46 -8.70 5.61
N SER A 77 1.38 -8.70 4.82
CA SER A 77 0.50 -9.87 4.67
C SER A 77 1.26 -11.10 4.18
N LEU A 78 2.06 -10.95 3.12
CA LEU A 78 2.87 -12.04 2.56
C LEU A 78 3.86 -12.63 3.56
N LEU A 79 4.54 -11.77 4.33
CA LEU A 79 5.65 -12.18 5.21
C LEU A 79 5.17 -12.68 6.57
N THR A 80 3.99 -12.26 7.03
CA THR A 80 3.41 -12.67 8.32
C THR A 80 2.33 -13.74 8.20
N GLY A 81 1.78 -13.95 7.00
CA GLY A 81 0.63 -14.82 6.77
C GLY A 81 -0.71 -14.22 7.23
N ARG A 82 -0.74 -12.97 7.70
CA ARG A 82 -1.98 -12.27 8.09
C ARG A 82 -2.78 -11.91 6.85
N LEU A 83 -4.08 -12.17 6.87
CA LEU A 83 -4.97 -11.85 5.76
C LEU A 83 -5.43 -10.40 5.84
N VAL A 84 -5.31 -9.67 4.73
CA VAL A 84 -5.87 -8.32 4.61
C VAL A 84 -7.40 -8.41 4.60
N LYS A 85 -8.06 -7.52 5.32
CA LYS A 85 -9.53 -7.44 5.40
C LYS A 85 -10.14 -7.33 3.99
N PRO A 86 -11.16 -8.14 3.65
CA PRO A 86 -11.85 -8.03 2.37
C PRO A 86 -12.60 -6.70 2.27
N ASN A 87 -12.83 -6.22 1.04
CA ASN A 87 -13.55 -4.98 0.72
C ASN A 87 -12.93 -3.68 1.28
N LEU A 88 -11.67 -3.73 1.71
CA LEU A 88 -10.89 -2.56 2.11
C LEU A 88 -10.03 -2.06 0.94
N GLY A 89 -10.22 -0.79 0.57
CA GLY A 89 -9.30 -0.04 -0.28
C GLY A 89 -8.27 0.72 0.55
N MET A 90 -7.12 1.04 -0.04
CA MET A 90 -6.15 1.94 0.59
C MET A 90 -5.36 2.71 -0.44
N THR A 91 -5.05 3.97 -0.13
CA THR A 91 -4.14 4.82 -0.89
C THR A 91 -3.35 5.69 0.08
N GLY A 92 -2.12 6.00 -0.28
CA GLY A 92 -1.21 6.75 0.55
C GLY A 92 0.22 6.49 0.11
N GLU A 93 1.02 7.55 0.14
CA GLU A 93 2.47 7.41 0.07
C GLU A 93 3.02 7.05 1.45
N ILE A 94 4.12 6.30 1.49
CA ILE A 94 4.78 5.88 2.73
C ILE A 94 6.24 6.36 2.74
N THR A 95 6.73 6.80 3.89
CA THR A 95 8.15 7.11 4.09
C THR A 95 8.89 5.97 4.79
N LEU A 96 10.23 6.02 4.80
CA LEU A 96 11.06 5.07 5.56
C LEU A 96 10.80 5.09 7.08
N GLN A 97 10.26 6.18 7.61
CA GLN A 97 9.85 6.33 9.01
C GLN A 97 8.38 5.92 9.25
N GLY A 98 7.70 5.38 8.24
CA GLY A 98 6.32 4.94 8.35
C GLY A 98 5.29 6.07 8.39
N LYS A 99 5.64 7.30 7.97
CA LYS A 99 4.64 8.37 7.81
C LYS A 99 3.79 8.13 6.57
N VAL A 100 2.50 8.42 6.67
CA VAL A 100 1.55 8.34 5.56
C VAL A 100 1.35 9.75 4.99
N LEU A 101 1.80 9.95 3.75
CA LEU A 101 1.81 11.26 3.10
C LEU A 101 0.57 11.45 2.21
N PRO A 102 0.13 12.72 2.06
CA PRO A 102 -1.08 13.04 1.31
C PRO A 102 -0.93 12.69 -0.17
N ILE A 103 -2.06 12.38 -0.79
CA ILE A 103 -2.15 12.01 -2.21
C ILE A 103 -3.07 12.96 -2.96
N GLY A 104 -2.93 13.00 -4.29
CA GLY A 104 -3.87 13.67 -5.17
C GLY A 104 -5.07 12.80 -5.54
N GLY A 105 -6.17 13.45 -5.91
CA GLY A 105 -7.34 12.81 -6.52
C GLY A 105 -8.20 11.99 -5.56
N VAL A 106 -8.34 12.44 -4.30
CA VAL A 106 -9.10 11.75 -3.24
C VAL A 106 -10.53 11.44 -3.70
N LYS A 107 -11.24 12.46 -4.20
CA LYS A 107 -12.62 12.31 -4.72
C LYS A 107 -12.73 11.19 -5.76
N GLN A 108 -11.87 11.20 -6.77
CA GLN A 108 -11.91 10.23 -7.86
C GLN A 108 -11.61 8.82 -7.35
N LYS A 109 -10.65 8.69 -6.42
CA LYS A 109 -10.27 7.41 -5.80
C LYS A 109 -11.38 6.83 -4.94
N VAL A 110 -12.02 7.64 -4.10
CA VAL A 110 -13.16 7.21 -3.26
C VAL A 110 -14.34 6.79 -4.14
N LEU A 111 -14.67 7.56 -5.18
CA LEU A 111 -15.73 7.19 -6.14
C LEU A 111 -15.40 5.93 -6.94
N ALA A 112 -14.13 5.66 -7.23
CA ALA A 112 -13.70 4.41 -7.86
C ALA A 112 -13.83 3.22 -6.89
N ALA A 113 -13.40 3.39 -5.64
CA ALA A 113 -13.54 2.39 -4.58
C ALA A 113 -15.00 2.01 -4.34
N HIS A 114 -15.88 3.01 -4.21
CA HIS A 114 -17.32 2.81 -4.07
C HIS A 114 -17.91 2.01 -5.23
N ARG A 115 -17.59 2.40 -6.48
CA ARG A 115 -18.05 1.69 -7.69
C ARG A 115 -17.53 0.26 -7.79
N ALA A 116 -16.36 -0.03 -7.20
CA ALA A 116 -15.80 -1.36 -7.12
C ALA A 116 -16.42 -2.22 -5.99
N GLY A 117 -17.39 -1.67 -5.23
CA GLY A 117 -18.05 -2.38 -4.14
C GLY A 117 -17.24 -2.41 -2.84
N LEU A 118 -16.19 -1.60 -2.72
CA LEU A 118 -15.44 -1.48 -1.47
C LEU A 118 -16.29 -0.74 -0.44
N THR A 119 -16.30 -1.24 0.79
CA THR A 119 -17.08 -0.68 1.90
C THR A 119 -16.22 0.20 2.81
N GLU A 120 -14.90 0.09 2.71
CA GLU A 120 -13.95 0.78 3.58
C GLU A 120 -12.76 1.29 2.78
N VAL A 121 -12.24 2.46 3.14
CA VAL A 121 -11.03 3.02 2.51
C VAL A 121 -10.10 3.63 3.56
N VAL A 122 -8.83 3.26 3.50
CA VAL A 122 -7.75 3.96 4.22
C VAL A 122 -7.25 5.14 3.37
N LEU A 123 -7.21 6.33 3.98
CA LEU A 123 -6.70 7.57 3.38
C LEU A 123 -5.66 8.22 4.30
N PRO A 124 -4.71 9.00 3.76
CA PRO A 124 -3.84 9.82 4.58
C PRO A 124 -4.68 10.79 5.43
N LYS A 125 -4.34 10.95 6.70
CA LYS A 125 -5.05 11.83 7.63
C LYS A 125 -5.12 13.28 7.13
N ARG A 126 -4.08 13.73 6.43
CA ARG A 126 -4.01 15.05 5.81
C ARG A 126 -4.95 15.25 4.62
N ASN A 127 -5.47 14.17 4.02
CA ASN A 127 -6.51 14.23 2.99
C ASN A 127 -7.94 14.23 3.59
N GLY A 128 -8.08 14.24 4.93
CA GLY A 128 -9.39 14.32 5.59
C GLY A 128 -10.28 15.45 5.07
N PRO A 129 -9.78 16.70 4.92
CA PRO A 129 -10.56 17.79 4.35
C PRO A 129 -11.04 17.54 2.91
N ASP A 130 -10.31 16.77 2.10
CA ASP A 130 -10.69 16.48 0.71
C ASP A 130 -11.92 15.55 0.62
N LEU A 131 -12.34 14.94 1.74
CA LEU A 131 -13.58 14.19 1.80
C LEU A 131 -14.80 15.10 1.63
N ASP A 132 -14.69 16.40 1.92
CA ASP A 132 -15.79 17.35 1.75
C ASP A 132 -16.28 17.41 0.28
N ASP A 133 -15.39 17.14 -0.67
CA ASP A 133 -15.67 17.09 -2.12
C ASP A 133 -16.35 15.79 -2.59
N VAL A 134 -16.38 14.75 -1.73
CA VAL A 134 -17.04 13.48 -2.00
C VAL A 134 -18.55 13.63 -1.76
N PRO A 135 -19.43 13.17 -2.67
CA PRO A 135 -20.87 13.21 -2.45
C PRO A 135 -21.28 12.54 -1.13
N GLU A 136 -22.13 13.20 -0.36
CA GLU A 136 -22.60 12.73 0.97
C GLU A 136 -23.11 11.29 0.93
N ARG A 137 -23.95 10.96 -0.06
CA ARG A 137 -24.45 9.58 -0.29
C ARG A 137 -23.36 8.51 -0.35
N VAL A 138 -22.17 8.85 -0.83
CA VAL A 138 -21.03 7.92 -0.91
C VAL A 138 -20.31 7.88 0.42
N ARG A 139 -20.18 9.02 1.11
CA ARG A 139 -19.58 9.07 2.44
C ARG A 139 -20.37 8.26 3.46
N ASP A 140 -21.71 8.30 3.39
CA ASP A 140 -22.58 7.57 4.32
C ASP A 140 -22.55 6.05 4.10
N GLN A 141 -22.09 5.59 2.94
CA GLN A 141 -22.04 4.17 2.56
C GLN A 141 -20.66 3.54 2.76
N MET A 142 -19.66 4.32 3.16
CA MET A 142 -18.28 3.88 3.27
C MET A 142 -17.68 4.26 4.63
N THR A 143 -16.84 3.39 5.19
CA THR A 143 -16.02 3.74 6.36
C THR A 143 -14.68 4.31 5.92
N PHE A 144 -14.30 5.48 6.43
CA PHE A 144 -13.00 6.08 6.15
C PHE A 144 -12.05 5.93 7.35
N HIS A 145 -10.89 5.34 7.09
CA HIS A 145 -9.81 5.19 8.07
C HIS A 145 -8.73 6.23 7.76
N LEU A 146 -8.61 7.26 8.59
CA LEU A 146 -7.62 8.34 8.40
C LEU A 146 -6.30 8.00 9.11
N ALA A 147 -5.25 7.77 8.33
CA ALA A 147 -3.95 7.30 8.81
C ALA A 147 -2.86 8.39 8.77
N ASP A 148 -2.16 8.65 9.88
CA ASP A 148 -0.96 9.51 9.91
C ASP A 148 0.33 8.69 9.80
N THR A 149 0.26 7.44 10.25
CA THR A 149 1.35 6.48 10.28
C THR A 149 0.93 5.14 9.72
N TYR A 150 1.90 4.30 9.35
CA TYR A 150 1.63 2.95 8.89
C TYR A 150 1.01 2.07 9.98
N ALA A 151 1.23 2.37 11.27
CA ALA A 151 0.56 1.68 12.36
C ALA A 151 -0.98 1.85 12.30
N ASP A 152 -1.46 3.05 11.92
CA ASP A 152 -2.89 3.30 11.71
C ASP A 152 -3.43 2.46 10.54
N VAL A 153 -2.65 2.36 9.45
CA VAL A 153 -2.98 1.51 8.29
C VAL A 153 -3.04 0.05 8.71
N LEU A 154 -2.06 -0.42 9.48
CA LEU A 154 -1.95 -1.80 9.96
C LEU A 154 -3.17 -2.18 10.82
N ALA A 155 -3.61 -1.29 11.71
CA ALA A 155 -4.77 -1.49 12.56
C ALA A 155 -6.09 -1.56 11.77
N ALA A 156 -6.21 -0.80 10.67
CA ALA A 156 -7.38 -0.85 9.80
C ALA A 156 -7.36 -2.06 8.84
N ALA A 157 -6.16 -2.49 8.42
CA ALA A 157 -5.99 -3.47 7.35
C ALA A 157 -6.13 -4.92 7.77
N PHE A 158 -5.83 -5.24 9.03
CA PHE A 158 -5.79 -6.61 9.53
C PHE A 158 -6.72 -6.75 10.73
N SER A 159 -7.48 -7.84 10.76
CA SER A 159 -8.28 -8.24 11.93
C SER A 159 -7.42 -8.88 13.01
#